data_AF-A0A7V3WKC4-F1
#
_entry.id   AF-A0A7V3WKC4-F1
#
_cell.length_a   1.000
_cell.length_b   1.000
_cell.length_c   1.000
_cell.angle_alpha   90.00
_cell.angle_beta   90.00
_cell.angle_gamma   90.00
#
_symmetry.space_group_name_H-M   'P 1'
#
loop_
_entity.id
_entity.type
_entity.pdbx_description
1 polymer ?
#
loop_
_entity_poly.entity_id
_entity_poly.type
_entity_poly.pdbx_seq_one_letter_code
_entity_poly.pdbx_strand_id
1 'polypeptide(L)'
;IPLMGVMGAFVFAAQMINFAIPGTGSSGHLGGGLLLAVLLGPYAGFLTMASILLIQALFFGDGGLLAYGCNVFNLGFFTCFIAYPLIYKLITRKKITSGRIFAASMASALIGLQMGAFSVVLETFLSGKTELTFGTFVLLMQPIHLAIGIVEGFVTAAVVTFVWRARPEIVEKAAIGEALGSISIKKVLVGLIVAVIIVGGALSWFASANPDGLEWSMFKTAGKTELEASGGIHKTLSEIQSKTAVLPDYSFKTNESKSKEESTTAEADEKWPSVDAGTSVSGIVGGALTLALAVLIGLAISVVKRRKRGAVT
;
A
#
# COMPACT_ATOMS: atom_id res chain seq x y z
N ILE A 1 8.18 12.97 11.85
CA ILE A 1 8.63 13.24 10.46
C ILE A 1 9.56 12.11 9.97
N PRO A 2 10.74 11.82 10.55
CA PRO A 2 11.60 10.73 10.04
C PRO A 2 10.92 9.35 10.03
N LEU A 3 10.17 9.03 11.09
CA LEU A 3 9.42 7.77 11.17
C LEU A 3 8.34 7.65 10.07
N MET A 4 7.69 8.75 9.68
CA MET A 4 6.70 8.72 8.59
C MET A 4 7.37 8.33 7.27
N GLY A 5 8.53 8.93 6.97
CA GLY A 5 9.26 8.63 5.75
C GLY A 5 9.76 7.18 5.69
N VAL A 6 10.36 6.68 6.79
CA VAL A 6 10.86 5.30 6.84
C VAL A 6 9.72 4.28 6.82
N MET A 7 8.62 4.53 7.53
CA MET A 7 7.44 3.66 7.47
C MET A 7 6.78 3.69 6.10
N GLY A 8 6.73 4.86 5.44
CA GLY A 8 6.25 4.97 4.07
C GLY A 8 7.08 4.14 3.11
N ALA A 9 8.42 4.25 3.17
CA ALA A 9 9.32 3.43 2.38
C ALA A 9 9.13 1.92 2.62
N PHE A 10 8.96 1.53 3.89
CA PHE A 10 8.72 0.13 4.27
C PHE A 10 7.42 -0.40 3.68
N VAL A 11 6.32 0.34 3.83
CA VAL A 11 5.02 -0.08 3.31
C VAL A 11 5.00 -0.10 1.78
N PHE A 12 5.63 0.89 1.12
CA PHE A 12 5.82 0.88 -0.33
C PHE A 12 6.56 -0.39 -0.79
N ALA A 13 7.71 -0.69 -0.18
CA ALA A 13 8.49 -1.89 -0.56
C ALA A 13 7.71 -3.19 -0.29
N ALA A 14 6.92 -3.22 0.78
CA ALA A 14 6.09 -4.37 1.11
C ALA A 14 4.88 -4.54 0.18
N GLN A 15 4.32 -3.44 -0.35
CA GLN A 15 3.25 -3.44 -1.34
C GLN A 15 3.69 -3.98 -2.71
N MET A 16 4.97 -3.89 -3.04
CA MET A 16 5.49 -4.47 -4.29
C MET A 16 5.58 -6.00 -4.27
N ILE A 17 5.44 -6.64 -3.10
CA ILE A 17 5.52 -8.09 -3.00
C ILE A 17 4.13 -8.69 -3.08
N ASN A 18 3.74 -9.07 -4.30
CA ASN A 18 2.59 -9.93 -4.51
C ASN A 18 2.89 -11.35 -4.04
N PHE A 19 1.99 -11.95 -3.26
CA PHE A 19 2.04 -13.35 -2.88
C PHE A 19 0.88 -14.10 -3.51
N ALA A 20 1.15 -15.29 -4.05
CA ALA A 20 0.12 -16.12 -4.65
C ALA A 20 -0.89 -16.58 -3.59
N ILE A 21 -2.18 -16.53 -3.94
CA ILE A 21 -3.25 -17.07 -3.12
C ILE A 21 -3.50 -18.52 -3.58
N PRO A 22 -3.22 -19.53 -2.73
CA PRO A 22 -3.29 -20.92 -3.15
C PRO A 22 -4.67 -21.32 -3.67
N GLY A 23 -4.69 -22.00 -4.81
CA GLY A 23 -5.90 -22.59 -5.39
C GLY A 23 -6.82 -21.64 -6.16
N THR A 24 -6.49 -20.34 -6.28
CA THR A 24 -7.33 -19.36 -7.00
C THR A 24 -6.75 -18.90 -8.34
N GLY A 25 -5.42 -18.98 -8.50
CA GLY A 25 -4.71 -18.37 -9.62
C GLY A 25 -4.62 -16.85 -9.53
N SER A 26 -4.92 -16.28 -8.37
CA SER A 26 -4.75 -14.85 -8.05
C SER A 26 -3.52 -14.64 -7.16
N SER A 27 -3.08 -13.41 -7.04
CA SER A 27 -2.13 -12.93 -6.05
C SER A 27 -2.72 -11.77 -5.24
N GLY A 28 -1.98 -11.29 -4.25
CA GLY A 28 -2.24 -10.00 -3.66
C GLY A 28 -1.06 -9.49 -2.87
N HIS A 29 -1.08 -8.22 -2.52
CA HIS A 29 -0.06 -7.59 -1.71
C HIS A 29 -0.66 -7.05 -0.41
N LEU A 30 0.22 -6.62 0.49
CA LEU A 30 -0.19 -5.95 1.72
C LEU A 30 -0.81 -4.58 1.42
N GLY A 31 -1.88 -4.21 2.12
CA GLY A 31 -2.44 -2.86 2.10
C GLY A 31 -1.63 -1.89 2.96
N GLY A 32 -1.20 -2.30 4.16
CA GLY A 32 -0.23 -1.59 5.00
C GLY A 32 -0.77 -0.35 5.75
N GLY A 33 -1.98 0.11 5.44
CA GLY A 33 -2.58 1.29 6.07
C GLY A 33 -2.79 1.13 7.58
N LEU A 34 -3.13 -0.08 8.05
CA LEU A 34 -3.28 -0.35 9.48
C LEU A 34 -1.94 -0.22 10.21
N LEU A 35 -0.86 -0.77 9.65
CA LEU A 35 0.48 -0.67 10.22
C LEU A 35 0.91 0.80 10.37
N LEU A 36 0.66 1.61 9.34
CA LEU A 36 0.92 3.06 9.39
C LEU A 36 0.11 3.74 10.50
N ALA A 37 -1.19 3.44 10.61
CA ALA A 37 -2.05 4.04 11.63
C ALA A 37 -1.62 3.68 13.06
N VAL A 38 -1.18 2.44 13.29
CA VAL A 38 -0.70 1.98 14.61
C VAL A 38 0.60 2.68 15.02
N LEU A 39 1.53 2.91 14.09
CA LEU A 39 2.87 3.44 14.41
C LEU A 39 2.96 4.97 14.29
N LEU A 40 2.08 5.60 13.51
CA LEU A 40 2.11 7.04 13.24
C LEU A 40 0.88 7.78 13.78
N GLY A 41 -0.18 7.05 14.15
CA GLY A 41 -1.50 7.60 14.38
C GLY A 41 -2.31 7.73 13.08
N PRO A 42 -3.63 7.96 13.18
CA PRO A 42 -4.56 7.82 12.05
C PRO A 42 -4.30 8.84 10.94
N TYR A 43 -4.08 10.12 11.31
CA TYR A 43 -3.86 11.19 10.34
C TYR A 43 -2.52 11.09 9.63
N ALA A 44 -1.44 10.85 10.38
CA ALA A 44 -0.11 10.73 9.80
C ALA A 44 0.01 9.43 8.99
N GLY A 45 -0.63 8.34 9.43
CA GLY A 45 -0.73 7.11 8.67
C GLY A 45 -1.47 7.30 7.35
N PHE A 46 -2.63 7.96 7.37
CA PHE A 46 -3.40 8.28 6.17
C PHE A 46 -2.63 9.15 5.17
N LEU A 47 -1.96 10.21 5.64
CA LEU A 47 -1.10 11.05 4.78
C LEU A 47 0.08 10.28 4.19
N THR A 48 0.64 9.33 4.96
CA THR A 48 1.73 8.48 4.48
C THR A 48 1.22 7.51 3.41
N MET A 49 0.05 6.90 3.61
CA MET A 49 -0.60 6.05 2.60
C MET A 49 -0.90 6.84 1.32
N ALA A 50 -1.47 8.04 1.45
CA ALA A 50 -1.71 8.92 0.30
C ALA A 50 -0.41 9.23 -0.47
N SER A 51 0.69 9.47 0.25
CA SER A 51 2.00 9.70 -0.37
C SER A 51 2.50 8.48 -1.15
N ILE A 52 2.33 7.27 -0.59
CA ILE A 52 2.70 6.01 -1.24
C ILE A 52 1.94 5.85 -2.56
N LEU A 53 0.61 5.90 -2.51
CA LEU A 53 -0.25 5.71 -3.67
C LEU A 53 -0.03 6.77 -4.76
N LEU A 54 0.33 7.99 -4.36
CA LEU A 54 0.65 9.05 -5.31
C LEU A 54 1.97 8.76 -6.05
N ILE A 55 2.98 8.25 -5.34
CA ILE A 55 4.24 7.83 -5.96
C ILE A 55 4.02 6.64 -6.88
N GLN A 56 3.22 5.65 -6.47
CA GLN A 56 2.83 4.52 -7.33
C GLN A 56 2.18 5.01 -8.64
N ALA A 57 1.16 5.87 -8.54
CA ALA A 57 0.47 6.37 -9.71
C ALA A 57 1.38 7.21 -10.62
N LEU A 58 2.20 8.10 -10.07
CA LEU A 58 3.03 9.02 -10.86
C LEU A 58 4.28 8.36 -11.44
N PHE A 59 5.02 7.58 -10.66
CA PHE A 59 6.34 7.05 -11.05
C PHE A 59 6.29 5.64 -11.60
N PHE A 60 5.29 4.85 -11.20
CA PHE A 60 5.19 3.43 -11.54
C PHE A 60 3.99 3.11 -12.42
N GLY A 61 3.11 4.08 -12.69
CA GLY A 61 1.91 3.83 -13.50
C GLY A 61 0.81 3.07 -12.76
N ASP A 62 1.05 2.64 -11.53
CA ASP A 62 0.18 1.75 -10.77
C ASP A 62 -0.96 2.51 -10.05
N GLY A 63 -2.20 2.02 -10.20
CA GLY A 63 -3.38 2.53 -9.52
C GLY A 63 -4.08 3.73 -10.18
N GLY A 64 -3.55 4.30 -11.26
CA GLY A 64 -4.20 5.33 -12.08
C GLY A 64 -4.43 6.69 -11.40
N LEU A 65 -4.09 7.79 -12.08
CA LEU A 65 -4.24 9.14 -11.50
C LEU A 65 -5.69 9.55 -11.22
N LEU A 66 -6.65 9.10 -12.04
CA LEU A 66 -8.06 9.41 -11.82
C LEU A 66 -8.66 8.60 -10.66
N ALA A 67 -8.20 7.36 -10.49
CA ALA A 67 -8.64 6.47 -9.41
C ALA A 67 -7.91 6.72 -8.09
N TYR A 68 -6.90 7.61 -8.05
CA TYR A 68 -6.12 7.93 -6.85
C TYR A 68 -7.00 8.24 -5.63
N GLY A 69 -8.08 9.00 -5.79
CA GLY A 69 -9.01 9.30 -4.70
C GLY A 69 -9.67 8.06 -4.10
N CYS A 70 -10.16 7.16 -4.97
CA CYS A 70 -10.72 5.86 -4.60
C CYS A 70 -9.67 4.99 -3.90
N ASN A 71 -8.45 4.89 -4.44
CA ASN A 71 -7.38 4.10 -3.83
C ASN A 71 -7.00 4.59 -2.44
N VAL A 72 -6.87 5.91 -2.26
CA VAL A 72 -6.60 6.52 -0.94
C VAL A 72 -7.73 6.22 0.05
N PHE A 73 -8.98 6.23 -0.42
CA PHE A 73 -10.12 5.88 0.41
C PHE A 73 -10.08 4.39 0.81
N ASN A 74 -9.94 3.49 -0.17
CA ASN A 74 -9.99 2.05 0.03
C ASN A 74 -8.83 1.52 0.90
N LEU A 75 -7.60 1.96 0.63
CA LEU A 75 -6.41 1.47 1.33
C LEU A 75 -6.03 2.29 2.57
N GLY A 76 -6.42 3.57 2.60
CA GLY A 76 -6.08 4.49 3.68
C GLY A 76 -7.21 4.74 4.66
N PHE A 77 -8.40 5.13 4.18
CA PHE A 77 -9.46 5.65 5.05
C PHE A 77 -9.99 4.59 6.01
N PHE A 78 -10.38 3.41 5.49
CA PHE A 78 -10.94 2.35 6.33
C PHE A 78 -9.95 1.86 7.38
N THR A 79 -8.68 1.66 7.02
CA THR A 79 -7.68 1.19 7.98
C THR A 79 -7.35 2.26 9.03
N CYS A 80 -7.12 3.51 8.61
CA CYS A 80 -6.67 4.58 9.50
C CYS A 80 -7.78 5.15 10.39
N PHE A 81 -8.99 5.32 9.86
CA PHE A 81 -10.06 6.04 10.55
C PHE A 81 -11.20 5.14 11.04
N ILE A 82 -11.28 3.88 10.59
CA ILE A 82 -12.29 2.92 11.07
C ILE A 82 -11.63 1.79 11.85
N ALA A 83 -10.84 0.94 11.19
CA ALA A 83 -10.30 -0.27 11.80
C ALA A 83 -9.34 0.05 12.97
N TYR A 84 -8.44 1.00 12.79
CA TYR A 84 -7.51 1.40 13.85
C TYR A 84 -8.21 1.93 15.11
N PRO A 85 -9.04 2.99 15.06
CA PRO A 85 -9.64 3.54 16.27
C PRO A 85 -10.75 2.67 16.87
N LEU A 86 -11.56 1.98 16.05
CA LEU A 86 -12.72 1.23 16.53
C LEU A 86 -12.38 -0.20 16.94
N ILE A 87 -11.34 -0.81 16.36
CA ILE A 87 -10.98 -2.21 16.61
C ILE A 87 -9.62 -2.28 17.30
N TYR A 88 -8.55 -1.82 16.64
CA TYR A 88 -7.19 -1.98 17.16
C TYR A 88 -7.01 -1.30 18.52
N LYS A 89 -7.38 -0.02 18.61
CA LYS A 89 -7.30 0.75 19.86
C LYS A 89 -8.21 0.17 20.93
N LEU A 90 -9.40 -0.31 20.57
CA LEU A 90 -10.33 -0.86 21.55
C LEU A 90 -9.75 -2.12 22.23
N ILE A 91 -9.15 -3.02 21.45
CA ILE A 91 -8.54 -4.26 21.94
C ILE A 91 -7.28 -3.98 22.78
N THR A 92 -6.49 -2.97 22.41
CA THR A 92 -5.23 -2.62 23.07
C THR A 92 -5.37 -1.61 24.22
N ARG A 93 -6.52 -0.96 24.37
CA ARG A 93 -6.76 0.18 25.30
C ARG A 93 -6.30 -0.04 26.74
N LYS A 94 -6.56 -1.22 27.30
CA LYS A 94 -6.30 -1.48 28.73
C LYS A 94 -4.82 -1.76 29.03
N LYS A 95 -4.14 -2.45 28.11
CA LYS A 95 -2.75 -2.89 28.24
C LYS A 95 -2.28 -3.40 26.89
N ILE A 96 -1.08 -3.03 26.49
CA ILE A 96 -0.41 -3.55 25.30
C ILE A 96 0.39 -4.80 25.70
N THR A 97 0.12 -5.92 25.03
CA THR A 97 0.86 -7.18 25.15
C THR A 97 0.98 -7.81 23.77
N SER A 98 1.96 -8.70 23.55
CA SER A 98 2.11 -9.37 22.25
C SER A 98 0.83 -10.11 21.80
N GLY A 99 0.11 -10.77 22.71
CA GLY A 99 -1.15 -11.43 22.38
C GLY A 99 -2.27 -10.45 21.99
N ARG A 100 -2.35 -9.29 22.64
CA ARG A 100 -3.33 -8.25 22.27
C ARG A 100 -2.97 -7.53 20.99
N ILE A 101 -1.68 -7.28 20.74
CA ILE A 101 -1.20 -6.77 19.45
C ILE A 101 -1.61 -7.74 18.35
N PHE A 102 -1.34 -9.04 18.52
CA PHE A 102 -1.74 -10.05 17.54
C PHE A 102 -3.24 -10.06 17.27
N ALA A 103 -4.07 -10.17 18.31
CA ALA A 103 -5.53 -10.18 18.17
C ALA A 103 -6.06 -8.88 17.53
N ALA A 104 -5.53 -7.73 17.94
CA ALA A 104 -5.90 -6.42 17.41
C ALA A 104 -5.51 -6.26 15.95
N SER A 105 -4.29 -6.63 15.57
CA SER A 105 -3.79 -6.59 14.20
C SER A 105 -4.58 -7.52 13.29
N MET A 106 -4.84 -8.76 13.72
CA MET A 106 -5.62 -9.72 12.93
C MET A 106 -7.05 -9.24 12.69
N ALA A 107 -7.78 -8.87 13.74
CA ALA A 107 -9.16 -8.40 13.61
C ALA A 107 -9.27 -7.12 12.77
N SER A 108 -8.35 -6.17 12.99
CA SER A 108 -8.38 -4.87 12.28
C SER A 108 -7.95 -5.00 10.82
N ALA A 109 -6.97 -5.88 10.51
CA ALA A 109 -6.55 -6.12 9.14
C ALA A 109 -7.67 -6.79 8.34
N LEU A 110 -8.28 -7.85 8.88
CA LEU A 110 -9.40 -8.53 8.23
C LEU A 110 -10.56 -7.59 7.95
N ILE A 111 -11.04 -6.86 8.96
CA ILE A 111 -12.20 -5.97 8.79
C ILE A 111 -11.83 -4.79 7.90
N GLY A 112 -10.66 -4.18 8.09
CA GLY A 112 -10.22 -3.04 7.29
C GLY A 112 -10.08 -3.37 5.80
N LEU A 113 -9.46 -4.50 5.46
CA LEU A 113 -9.29 -4.93 4.07
C LEU A 113 -10.61 -5.36 3.45
N GLN A 114 -11.51 -6.01 4.19
CA GLN A 114 -12.84 -6.33 3.66
C GLN A 114 -13.66 -5.07 3.35
N MET A 115 -13.61 -4.06 4.22
CA MET A 115 -14.24 -2.77 3.96
C MET A 115 -13.66 -2.08 2.72
N GLY A 116 -12.32 -2.06 2.58
CA GLY A 116 -11.65 -1.48 1.42
C GLY A 116 -12.02 -2.20 0.12
N ALA A 117 -11.93 -3.53 0.10
CA ALA A 117 -12.30 -4.34 -1.07
C ALA A 117 -13.79 -4.21 -1.42
N PHE A 118 -14.67 -4.14 -0.43
CA PHE A 118 -16.10 -3.94 -0.65
C PHE A 118 -16.38 -2.54 -1.21
N SER A 119 -15.64 -1.53 -0.73
CA SER A 119 -15.73 -0.16 -1.24
C SER A 119 -15.33 -0.09 -2.72
N VAL A 120 -14.29 -0.81 -3.16
CA VAL A 120 -13.95 -0.93 -4.60
C VAL A 120 -15.16 -1.43 -5.40
N VAL A 121 -15.85 -2.46 -4.90
CA VAL A 121 -17.04 -3.01 -5.57
C VAL A 121 -18.18 -1.99 -5.62
N LEU A 122 -18.42 -1.25 -4.52
CA LEU A 122 -19.43 -0.21 -4.46
C LEU A 122 -19.11 0.97 -5.39
N GLU A 123 -17.88 1.47 -5.37
CA GLU A 123 -17.42 2.56 -6.24
C GLU A 123 -17.59 2.18 -7.72
N THR A 124 -17.22 0.95 -8.06
CA THR A 124 -17.38 0.40 -9.40
C THR A 124 -18.86 0.29 -9.80
N PHE A 125 -19.71 -0.24 -8.92
CA PHE A 125 -21.15 -0.33 -9.17
C PHE A 125 -21.78 1.06 -9.36
N LEU A 126 -21.43 2.00 -8.48
CA LEU A 126 -21.93 3.38 -8.52
C LEU A 126 -21.39 4.17 -9.72
N SER A 127 -20.24 3.77 -10.30
CA SER A 127 -19.73 4.36 -11.54
C SER A 127 -20.60 4.04 -12.76
N GLY A 128 -21.54 3.11 -12.65
CA GLY A 128 -22.43 2.70 -13.74
C GLY A 128 -21.77 1.77 -14.76
N LYS A 129 -20.58 1.23 -14.48
CA LYS A 129 -19.91 0.22 -15.30
C LYS A 129 -20.66 -1.11 -15.21
N THR A 130 -21.49 -1.40 -16.20
CA THR A 130 -22.39 -2.56 -16.22
C THR A 130 -21.71 -3.89 -16.53
N GLU A 131 -20.46 -3.86 -17.00
CA GLU A 131 -19.64 -5.04 -17.29
C GLU A 131 -19.29 -5.85 -16.03
N LEU A 132 -19.38 -5.22 -14.85
CA LEU A 132 -19.08 -5.84 -13.57
C LEU A 132 -20.37 -6.06 -12.78
N THR A 133 -20.92 -7.27 -12.84
CA THR A 133 -22.13 -7.61 -12.09
C THR A 133 -21.82 -7.57 -10.59
N PHE A 134 -22.58 -6.77 -9.84
CA PHE A 134 -22.32 -6.50 -8.42
C PHE A 134 -22.13 -7.79 -7.61
N GLY A 135 -23.06 -8.75 -7.72
CA GLY A 135 -23.00 -10.00 -6.96
C GLY A 135 -21.76 -10.84 -7.27
N THR A 136 -21.42 -11.02 -8.55
CA THR A 136 -20.23 -11.77 -8.96
C THR A 136 -18.95 -11.07 -8.50
N PHE A 137 -18.88 -9.74 -8.65
CA PHE A 137 -17.70 -8.99 -8.25
C PHE A 137 -17.48 -9.01 -6.74
N VAL A 138 -18.54 -8.93 -5.92
CA VAL A 138 -18.46 -9.14 -4.46
C VAL A 138 -17.92 -10.54 -4.13
N LEU A 139 -18.47 -11.58 -4.77
CA LEU A 139 -18.11 -12.99 -4.52
C LEU A 139 -16.66 -13.31 -4.88
N LEU A 140 -16.09 -12.61 -5.86
CA LEU A 140 -14.69 -12.79 -6.28
C LEU A 140 -13.73 -11.94 -5.44
N MET A 141 -14.09 -10.69 -5.15
CA MET A 141 -13.22 -9.76 -4.41
C MET A 141 -13.03 -10.14 -2.94
N GLN A 142 -14.13 -10.40 -2.22
CA GLN A 142 -14.08 -10.54 -0.76
C GLN A 142 -13.24 -11.74 -0.27
N PRO A 143 -13.33 -12.95 -0.87
CA PRO A 143 -12.54 -14.09 -0.39
C PRO A 143 -11.03 -13.91 -0.60
N ILE A 144 -10.61 -13.31 -1.71
CA ILE A 144 -9.20 -13.01 -1.97
C ILE A 144 -8.66 -12.03 -0.94
N HIS A 145 -9.39 -10.95 -0.69
CA HIS A 145 -9.00 -9.95 0.30
C HIS A 145 -9.12 -10.44 1.75
N LEU A 146 -9.90 -11.51 2.01
CA LEU A 146 -9.87 -12.21 3.28
C LEU A 146 -8.52 -12.88 3.50
N ALA A 147 -8.02 -13.61 2.50
CA ALA A 147 -6.74 -14.29 2.57
C ALA A 147 -5.59 -13.29 2.72
N ILE A 148 -5.62 -12.18 1.95
CA ILE A 148 -4.68 -11.07 2.10
C ILE A 148 -4.75 -10.49 3.51
N GLY A 149 -5.95 -10.29 4.06
CA GLY A 149 -6.16 -9.78 5.41
C GLY A 149 -5.57 -10.66 6.52
N ILE A 150 -5.56 -11.99 6.34
CA ILE A 150 -4.89 -12.91 7.26
C ILE A 150 -3.38 -12.66 7.24
N VAL A 151 -2.77 -12.62 6.05
CA VAL A 151 -1.34 -12.38 5.87
C VAL A 151 -0.94 -11.01 6.44
N GLU A 152 -1.71 -9.97 6.12
CA GLU A 152 -1.49 -8.63 6.65
C GLU A 152 -1.65 -8.55 8.17
N GLY A 153 -2.58 -9.30 8.74
CA GLY A 153 -2.74 -9.42 10.19
C GLY A 153 -1.47 -9.97 10.85
N PHE A 154 -0.87 -11.03 10.28
CA PHE A 154 0.39 -11.60 10.77
C PHE A 154 1.56 -10.63 10.62
N VAL A 155 1.74 -10.03 9.44
CA VAL A 155 2.84 -9.10 9.16
C VAL A 155 2.73 -7.87 10.07
N THR A 156 1.53 -7.29 10.19
CA THR A 156 1.28 -6.14 11.07
C THR A 156 1.57 -6.51 12.53
N ALA A 157 1.10 -7.66 13.01
CA ALA A 157 1.36 -8.11 14.37
C ALA A 157 2.87 -8.28 14.64
N ALA A 158 3.60 -8.86 13.70
CA ALA A 158 5.04 -9.08 13.80
C ALA A 158 5.81 -7.76 13.86
N VAL A 159 5.56 -6.85 12.91
CA VAL A 159 6.25 -5.55 12.86
C VAL A 159 5.89 -4.69 14.08
N VAL A 160 4.62 -4.61 14.45
CA VAL A 160 4.20 -3.84 15.63
C VAL A 160 4.78 -4.43 16.90
N THR A 161 4.82 -5.75 17.05
CA THR A 161 5.44 -6.39 18.22
C THR A 161 6.95 -6.13 18.27
N PHE A 162 7.65 -6.18 17.13
CA PHE A 162 9.06 -5.82 17.03
C PHE A 162 9.30 -4.38 17.48
N VAL A 163 8.55 -3.43 16.92
CA VAL A 163 8.66 -2.00 17.26
C VAL A 163 8.32 -1.77 18.73
N TRP A 164 7.23 -2.37 19.23
CA TRP A 164 6.82 -2.24 20.63
C TRP A 164 7.87 -2.80 21.59
N ARG A 165 8.48 -3.96 21.29
CA ARG A 165 9.56 -4.51 22.13
C ARG A 165 10.84 -3.66 22.07
N ALA A 166 11.16 -3.09 20.92
CA ALA A 166 12.34 -2.27 20.75
C ALA A 166 12.19 -0.88 21.39
N ARG A 167 11.02 -0.25 21.23
CA ARG A 167 10.67 1.11 21.66
C ARG A 167 9.14 1.24 21.88
N PRO A 168 8.62 0.85 23.05
CA PRO A 168 7.18 0.89 23.35
C PRO A 168 6.54 2.27 23.13
N GLU A 169 7.31 3.33 23.36
CA GLU A 169 6.84 4.72 23.32
C GLU A 169 6.34 5.13 21.92
N ILE A 170 6.78 4.43 20.86
CA ILE A 170 6.27 4.66 19.50
C ILE A 170 4.80 4.32 19.40
N VAL A 171 4.41 3.13 19.86
CA VAL A 171 3.03 2.65 19.78
C VAL A 171 2.15 3.37 20.80
N GLU A 172 2.67 3.56 22.02
CA GLU A 172 1.90 4.17 23.12
C GLU A 172 1.59 5.64 22.85
N LYS A 173 2.57 6.43 22.39
CA LYS A 173 2.33 7.84 22.06
C LYS A 173 1.47 8.02 20.81
N ALA A 174 1.64 7.16 19.79
CA ALA A 174 0.76 7.16 18.62
C ALA A 174 -0.71 6.88 19.00
N ALA A 175 -0.96 6.01 19.98
CA ALA A 175 -2.31 5.68 20.46
C ALA A 175 -3.02 6.87 21.13
N ILE A 176 -2.29 7.77 21.78
CA ILE A 176 -2.81 8.98 22.45
C ILE A 176 -2.63 10.26 21.62
N GLY A 177 -2.02 10.18 20.44
CA GLY A 177 -1.82 11.32 19.55
C GLY A 177 -0.70 12.27 20.00
N GLU A 178 0.23 11.80 20.83
CA GLU A 178 1.35 12.58 21.32
C GLU A 178 2.58 12.49 20.41
N ALA A 179 3.36 13.57 20.39
CA ALA A 179 4.64 13.57 19.69
C ALA A 179 5.71 12.79 20.47
N LEU A 180 6.58 12.09 19.73
CA LEU A 180 7.71 11.35 20.30
C LEU A 180 8.65 12.23 21.15
N GLY A 181 8.87 13.50 20.76
CA GLY A 181 9.79 14.40 21.47
C GLY A 181 11.25 14.07 21.20
N SER A 182 12.09 14.04 22.24
CA SER A 182 13.55 13.76 22.17
C SER A 182 13.90 12.26 22.21
N ILE A 183 12.90 11.38 22.13
CA ILE A 183 13.07 9.92 22.18
C ILE A 183 13.86 9.43 20.96
N SER A 184 15.03 8.83 21.20
CA SER A 184 15.89 8.31 20.12
C SER A 184 15.36 7.03 19.48
N ILE A 185 14.81 7.14 18.27
CA ILE A 185 14.28 5.99 17.53
C ILE A 185 15.27 5.41 16.50
N LYS A 186 16.56 5.79 16.57
CA LYS A 186 17.57 5.45 15.55
C LYS A 186 17.67 3.95 15.27
N LYS A 187 17.69 3.11 16.30
CA LYS A 187 17.77 1.64 16.14
C LYS A 187 16.57 1.07 15.37
N VAL A 188 15.36 1.56 15.67
CA VAL A 188 14.13 1.16 14.97
C VAL A 188 14.19 1.60 13.51
N LEU A 189 14.59 2.85 13.25
CA LEU A 189 14.73 3.35 11.88
C LEU A 189 15.76 2.55 11.07
N VAL A 190 16.91 2.24 11.65
CA VAL A 190 17.94 1.41 10.98
C VAL A 190 17.39 0.03 10.67
N GLY A 191 16.72 -0.62 11.63
CA GLY A 191 16.12 -1.94 11.40
C GLY A 191 15.08 -1.92 10.28
N LEU A 192 14.23 -0.90 10.23
CA LEU A 192 13.23 -0.74 9.16
C LEU A 192 13.86 -0.43 7.81
N ILE A 193 14.91 0.41 7.74
CA ILE A 193 15.63 0.69 6.49
C ILE A 193 16.32 -0.57 5.97
N VAL A 194 16.93 -1.37 6.84
CA VAL A 194 17.51 -2.67 6.45
C VAL A 194 16.40 -3.58 5.92
N ALA A 195 15.24 -3.62 6.57
CA ALA A 195 14.09 -4.37 6.07
C ALA A 195 13.62 -3.87 4.70
N VAL A 196 13.56 -2.56 4.46
CA VAL A 196 13.24 -1.97 3.14
C VAL A 196 14.18 -2.47 2.06
N ILE A 197 15.50 -2.45 2.32
CA ILE A 197 16.51 -2.89 1.35
C ILE A 197 16.36 -4.38 1.03
N ILE A 198 16.11 -5.21 2.05
CA ILE A 198 15.92 -6.66 1.87
C ILE A 198 14.62 -6.94 1.11
N VAL A 199 13.51 -6.34 1.55
CA VAL A 199 12.17 -6.55 1.00
C VAL A 199 12.12 -6.04 -0.44
N GLY A 200 12.44 -4.77 -0.67
CA GLY A 200 12.36 -4.17 -2.00
C GLY A 200 13.48 -4.58 -2.95
N GLY A 201 14.66 -4.96 -2.42
CA GLY A 201 15.82 -5.31 -3.23
C GLY A 201 15.94 -6.80 -3.59
N ALA A 202 15.58 -7.69 -2.67
CA ALA A 202 15.80 -9.14 -2.83
C ALA A 202 14.50 -9.96 -2.79
N LEU A 203 13.59 -9.66 -1.86
CA LEU A 203 12.33 -10.43 -1.76
C LEU A 203 11.34 -10.10 -2.88
N SER A 204 11.49 -8.96 -3.55
CA SER A 204 10.71 -8.59 -4.74
C SER A 204 10.86 -9.58 -5.89
N TRP A 205 11.98 -10.29 -6.01
CA TRP A 205 12.18 -11.36 -7.01
C TRP A 205 11.28 -12.58 -6.81
N PHE A 206 10.69 -12.71 -5.62
CA PHE A 206 9.76 -13.78 -5.28
C PHE A 206 8.31 -13.31 -5.37
N ALA A 207 8.05 -12.08 -5.84
CA ALA A 207 6.71 -11.62 -6.09
C ALA A 207 6.02 -12.52 -7.13
N SER A 208 4.77 -12.87 -6.86
CA SER A 208 3.95 -13.68 -7.75
C SER A 208 3.60 -12.90 -9.01
N ALA A 209 3.75 -13.54 -10.19
CA ALA A 209 3.33 -12.99 -11.48
C ALA A 209 1.82 -13.13 -11.74
N ASN A 210 1.08 -13.88 -10.92
CA ASN A 210 -0.39 -13.96 -11.04
C ASN A 210 -1.06 -12.60 -10.85
N PRO A 211 -2.18 -12.32 -11.54
CA PRO A 211 -2.93 -11.07 -11.40
C PRO A 211 -3.37 -10.86 -9.95
N ASP A 212 -3.39 -9.60 -9.51
CA ASP A 212 -3.79 -9.28 -8.14
C ASP A 212 -5.29 -9.56 -7.89
N GLY A 213 -5.76 -9.39 -6.66
CA GLY A 213 -7.14 -9.69 -6.30
C GLY A 213 -8.18 -8.87 -7.05
N LEU A 214 -7.86 -7.63 -7.42
CA LEU A 214 -8.72 -6.76 -8.21
C LEU A 214 -8.72 -7.18 -9.68
N GLU A 215 -7.54 -7.27 -10.30
CA GLU A 215 -7.36 -7.65 -11.69
C GLU A 215 -7.95 -9.03 -11.97
N TRP A 216 -7.71 -9.99 -11.07
CA TRP A 216 -8.26 -11.35 -11.18
C TRP A 216 -9.78 -11.34 -11.10
N SER A 217 -10.36 -10.55 -10.18
CA SER A 217 -11.81 -10.44 -10.02
C SER A 217 -12.46 -9.75 -11.22
N MET A 218 -11.80 -8.73 -11.78
CA MET A 218 -12.22 -8.08 -13.01
C MET A 218 -12.17 -9.04 -14.19
N PHE A 219 -11.07 -9.76 -14.37
CA PHE A 219 -10.92 -10.75 -15.44
C PHE A 219 -11.98 -11.86 -15.34
N LYS A 220 -12.25 -12.37 -14.13
CA LYS A 220 -13.28 -13.41 -13.92
C LYS A 220 -14.71 -12.90 -14.10
N THR A 221 -14.95 -11.59 -13.99
CA THR A 221 -16.28 -10.99 -14.14
C THR A 221 -16.54 -10.51 -15.57
N ALA A 222 -15.59 -9.79 -16.17
CA ALA A 222 -15.74 -9.09 -17.46
C ALA A 222 -14.88 -9.69 -18.59
N GLY A 223 -14.01 -10.66 -18.31
CA GLY A 223 -13.11 -11.27 -19.30
C GLY A 223 -11.90 -10.41 -19.68
N LYS A 224 -11.72 -9.25 -19.04
CA LYS A 224 -10.60 -8.33 -19.21
C LYS A 224 -10.08 -7.89 -17.84
N THR A 225 -8.77 -7.66 -17.71
CA THR A 225 -8.14 -7.15 -16.48
C THR A 225 -8.33 -5.65 -16.30
N GLU A 226 -8.56 -4.92 -17.38
CA GLU A 226 -8.86 -3.48 -17.38
C GLU A 226 -10.10 -3.18 -18.22
N LEU A 227 -10.89 -2.20 -17.76
CA LEU A 227 -12.03 -1.69 -18.52
C LEU A 227 -11.59 -0.53 -19.41
N GLU A 228 -12.05 -0.54 -20.66
CA GLU A 228 -11.80 0.59 -21.55
C GLU A 228 -12.45 1.86 -20.99
N ALA A 229 -11.63 2.91 -20.90
CA ALA A 229 -12.04 4.20 -20.39
C ALA A 229 -12.34 5.15 -21.55
N SER A 230 -13.62 5.50 -21.72
CA SER A 230 -14.06 6.49 -22.69
C SER A 230 -14.17 7.87 -22.04
N GLY A 231 -13.45 8.87 -22.57
CA GLY A 231 -13.66 10.27 -22.17
C GLY A 231 -12.39 11.12 -22.19
N GLY A 232 -12.54 12.42 -22.41
CA GLY A 232 -11.42 13.36 -22.52
C GLY A 232 -10.53 13.40 -21.27
N ILE A 233 -11.11 13.33 -20.07
CA ILE A 233 -10.35 13.37 -18.81
C ILE A 233 -9.51 12.12 -18.59
N HIS A 234 -10.02 10.94 -18.97
CA HIS A 234 -9.27 9.68 -18.90
C HIS A 234 -8.04 9.73 -19.79
N LYS A 235 -8.20 10.20 -21.03
CA LYS A 235 -7.10 10.38 -21.97
C LYS A 235 -6.05 11.36 -21.44
N THR A 236 -6.46 12.55 -20.99
CA THR A 236 -5.54 13.56 -20.46
C THR A 236 -4.72 13.04 -19.28
N LEU A 237 -5.37 12.36 -18.33
CA LEU A 237 -4.66 11.84 -17.14
C LEU A 237 -3.78 10.64 -17.48
N SER A 238 -4.19 9.77 -18.41
CA SER A 238 -3.36 8.67 -18.92
C SER A 238 -2.12 9.20 -19.67
N GLU A 239 -2.25 10.27 -20.46
CA GLU A 239 -1.12 10.93 -21.11
C GLU A 239 -0.15 11.59 -20.11
N ILE A 240 -0.68 12.17 -19.03
CA ILE A 240 0.17 12.70 -17.95
C ILE A 240 0.90 11.54 -17.27
N GLN A 241 0.18 10.49 -16.90
CA GLN A 241 0.72 9.34 -16.18
C GLN A 241 1.81 8.62 -16.97
N SER A 242 1.60 8.36 -18.27
CA SER A 242 2.60 7.72 -19.13
C SER A 242 3.88 8.54 -19.30
N LYS A 243 3.78 9.88 -19.27
CA LYS A 243 4.94 10.79 -19.27
C LYS A 243 5.68 10.81 -17.95
N THR A 244 4.97 10.72 -16.82
CA THR A 244 5.59 10.76 -15.49
C THR A 244 6.10 9.40 -15.02
N ALA A 245 5.48 8.29 -15.45
CA ALA A 245 5.85 6.95 -15.03
C ALA A 245 7.27 6.66 -15.54
N VAL A 246 8.27 6.69 -14.66
CA VAL A 246 9.67 6.46 -15.02
C VAL A 246 9.95 4.96 -15.10
N LEU A 247 9.32 4.19 -14.20
CA LEU A 247 9.46 2.74 -14.09
C LEU A 247 8.06 2.10 -14.14
N PRO A 248 7.37 2.15 -15.30
CA PRO A 248 6.03 1.58 -15.42
C PRO A 248 6.04 0.09 -15.03
N ASP A 249 5.01 -0.33 -14.29
CA ASP A 249 4.86 -1.70 -13.78
C ASP A 249 6.09 -2.20 -13.02
N TYR A 250 6.77 -1.26 -12.35
CA TYR A 250 7.98 -1.51 -11.57
C TYR A 250 9.18 -2.03 -12.39
N SER A 251 9.18 -1.83 -13.71
CA SER A 251 10.27 -2.25 -14.60
C SER A 251 10.82 -1.08 -15.43
N PHE A 252 11.96 -1.30 -16.10
CA PHE A 252 12.55 -0.31 -16.99
C PHE A 252 11.74 -0.16 -18.27
N LYS A 253 11.56 1.08 -18.75
CA LYS A 253 10.93 1.33 -20.05
C LYS A 253 11.68 0.61 -21.17
N THR A 254 10.99 -0.31 -21.84
CA THR A 254 11.44 -0.87 -23.11
C THR A 254 11.09 0.08 -24.25
N ASN A 255 12.07 0.51 -25.03
CA ASN A 255 11.82 1.26 -26.26
C ASN A 255 11.12 0.33 -27.28
N GLU A 256 9.99 0.78 -27.85
CA GLU A 256 9.16 0.07 -28.83
C GLU A 256 9.90 -0.44 -30.08
N SER A 257 11.16 -0.06 -30.28
CA SER A 257 11.99 -0.50 -31.41
C SER A 257 12.53 -1.92 -31.28
N LYS A 258 12.49 -2.56 -30.10
CA LYS A 258 12.93 -3.96 -29.92
C LYS A 258 11.81 -5.01 -29.93
N SER A 259 10.55 -4.61 -29.86
CA SER A 259 9.41 -5.51 -29.66
C SER A 259 8.74 -6.02 -30.95
N LYS A 260 9.23 -5.62 -32.14
CA LYS A 260 8.67 -6.08 -33.43
C LYS A 260 9.24 -7.39 -33.98
N GLU A 261 10.30 -7.96 -33.40
CA GLU A 261 10.86 -9.25 -33.84
C GLU A 261 10.54 -10.44 -32.92
N GLU A 262 10.07 -10.23 -31.68
CA GLU A 262 9.79 -11.32 -30.74
C GLU A 262 8.29 -11.64 -30.57
N SER A 263 7.38 -10.88 -31.17
CA SER A 263 5.92 -11.00 -30.96
C SER A 263 5.23 -12.12 -31.76
N THR A 264 5.95 -13.17 -32.18
CA THR A 264 5.32 -14.35 -32.80
C THR A 264 5.68 -15.69 -32.20
N THR A 265 6.53 -15.76 -31.17
CA THR A 265 6.77 -17.01 -30.45
C THR A 265 7.22 -16.73 -29.03
N ALA A 266 6.31 -16.83 -28.06
CA ALA A 266 6.51 -17.55 -26.80
C ALA A 266 5.44 -17.14 -25.77
N GLU A 267 4.55 -18.07 -25.43
CA GLU A 267 4.26 -18.32 -24.02
C GLU A 267 5.59 -18.74 -23.37
N ALA A 268 6.46 -17.78 -23.08
CA ALA A 268 7.63 -18.04 -22.28
C ALA A 268 7.13 -18.13 -20.85
N ASP A 269 7.12 -19.35 -20.31
CA ASP A 269 7.10 -19.61 -18.88
C ASP A 269 8.11 -18.67 -18.20
N GLU A 270 7.65 -17.56 -17.64
CA GLU A 270 8.47 -16.77 -16.73
C GLU A 270 8.75 -17.67 -15.51
N LYS A 271 9.97 -18.20 -15.45
CA LYS A 271 10.41 -19.02 -14.33
C LYS A 271 10.37 -18.18 -13.06
N TRP A 272 9.39 -18.48 -12.20
CA TRP A 272 9.30 -17.94 -10.85
C TRP A 272 10.21 -18.75 -9.90
N PRO A 273 11.03 -18.11 -9.05
CA PRO A 273 11.26 -16.66 -8.93
C PRO A 273 12.11 -16.08 -10.07
N SER A 274 11.76 -14.88 -10.54
CA SER A 274 12.49 -14.17 -11.59
C SER A 274 13.39 -13.08 -10.97
N VAL A 275 14.71 -13.25 -11.13
CA VAL A 275 15.67 -12.22 -10.70
C VAL A 275 15.61 -11.08 -11.69
N ASP A 276 15.02 -9.95 -11.27
CA ASP A 276 14.84 -8.77 -12.12
C ASP A 276 15.44 -7.52 -11.47
N ALA A 277 16.29 -6.82 -12.24
CA ALA A 277 16.93 -5.61 -11.76
C ALA A 277 15.95 -4.42 -11.71
N GLY A 278 14.91 -4.42 -12.55
CA GLY A 278 13.86 -3.42 -12.56
C GLY A 278 13.12 -3.38 -11.22
N THR A 279 12.60 -4.52 -10.78
CA THR A 279 11.87 -4.68 -9.51
C THR A 279 12.72 -4.29 -8.30
N SER A 280 14.01 -4.68 -8.26
CA SER A 280 14.94 -4.24 -7.20
C SER A 280 15.12 -2.72 -7.17
N VAL A 281 15.35 -2.10 -8.33
CA VAL A 281 15.53 -0.65 -8.45
C VAL A 281 14.26 0.07 -8.06
N SER A 282 13.11 -0.42 -8.53
CA SER A 282 11.79 0.12 -8.21
C SER A 282 11.49 0.09 -6.71
N GLY A 283 11.80 -1.01 -6.02
CA GLY A 283 11.65 -1.11 -4.56
C GLY A 283 12.47 -0.08 -3.79
N ILE A 284 13.73 0.09 -4.17
CA ILE A 284 14.65 1.03 -3.51
C ILE A 284 14.30 2.48 -3.84
N VAL A 285 14.11 2.80 -5.13
CA VAL A 285 13.83 4.15 -5.61
C VAL A 285 12.45 4.61 -5.15
N GLY A 286 11.42 3.79 -5.29
CA GLY A 286 10.07 4.12 -4.84
C GLY A 286 9.98 4.27 -3.32
N GLY A 287 10.70 3.43 -2.57
CA GLY A 287 10.85 3.60 -1.13
C GLY A 287 11.51 4.95 -0.76
N ALA A 288 12.58 5.31 -1.46
CA ALA A 288 13.28 6.59 -1.24
C ALA A 288 12.41 7.82 -1.60
N LEU A 289 11.68 7.76 -2.73
CA LEU A 289 10.76 8.81 -3.16
C LEU A 289 9.62 9.01 -2.16
N THR A 290 9.02 7.90 -1.71
CA THR A 290 7.97 7.91 -0.68
C THR A 290 8.47 8.52 0.62
N LEU A 291 9.67 8.13 1.06
CA LEU A 291 10.31 8.70 2.24
C LEU A 291 10.46 10.22 2.11
N ALA A 292 11.01 10.68 0.98
CA ALA A 292 11.23 12.09 0.71
C ALA A 292 9.92 12.87 0.75
N LEU A 293 8.88 12.39 0.05
CA LEU A 293 7.58 13.05 -0.01
C LEU A 293 6.90 13.14 1.36
N ALA A 294 6.86 12.04 2.12
CA ALA A 294 6.27 12.03 3.46
C ALA A 294 7.02 12.97 4.44
N VAL A 295 8.35 13.07 4.30
CA VAL A 295 9.16 14.02 5.06
C VAL A 295 8.83 15.46 4.67
N LEU A 296 8.75 15.77 3.38
CA LEU A 296 8.42 17.12 2.89
C LEU A 296 7.03 17.57 3.35
N ILE A 297 6.02 16.71 3.28
CA ILE A 297 4.68 16.98 3.79
C ILE A 297 4.73 17.26 5.30
N GLY A 298 5.43 16.42 6.06
CA GLY A 298 5.61 16.62 7.50
C GLY A 298 6.30 17.95 7.84
N LEU A 299 7.30 18.35 7.07
CA LEU A 299 7.99 19.63 7.21
C LEU A 299 7.08 20.80 6.88
N ALA A 300 6.33 20.75 5.78
CA ALA A 300 5.38 21.78 5.38
C ALA A 300 4.33 22.01 6.47
N ILE A 301 3.74 20.94 7.01
CA ILE A 301 2.79 21.02 8.13
C ILE A 301 3.44 21.64 9.37
N SER A 302 4.70 21.28 9.67
CA SER A 302 5.44 21.83 10.81
C SER A 302 5.64 23.35 10.66
N VAL A 303 6.04 23.81 9.48
CA VAL A 303 6.23 25.23 9.16
C VAL A 303 4.91 26.00 9.33
N VAL A 304 3.81 25.48 8.78
CA VAL A 304 2.49 26.11 8.91
C VAL A 304 2.05 26.20 10.37
N LYS A 305 2.24 25.12 11.17
CA LYS A 305 1.91 25.13 12.60
C LYS A 305 2.78 26.11 13.39
N ARG A 306 4.07 26.24 13.08
CA ARG A 306 4.97 27.21 13.72
C ARG A 306 4.56 28.65 13.41
N ARG A 307 4.24 28.96 12.15
CA ARG A 307 3.74 30.28 11.75
C ARG A 307 2.46 30.65 12.49
N LYS A 308 1.50 29.72 12.60
CA LYS A 308 0.25 29.96 13.36
C LYS A 308 0.51 30.20 14.84
N ARG A 309 1.47 29.52 15.46
CA ARG A 309 1.82 29.74 16.88
C ARG A 309 2.54 31.09 17.09
N GLY A 310 3.43 31.47 16.18
CA GLY A 310 4.14 32.75 16.26
C GLY A 310 3.31 33.98 15.88
N ALA A 311 2.17 33.80 15.21
CA ALA A 311 1.21 34.87 14.95
C ALA A 311 0.22 35.12 16.11
N VAL A 312 0.25 34.26 17.14
CA VAL A 312 -0.62 34.33 18.33
C VAL A 312 0.16 34.79 19.58
N THR A 313 1.46 35.04 19.44
CA THR A 313 2.37 35.62 20.44
C THR A 313 2.80 37.01 20.02
#